data_AF-A0A3D0ETM8-F1
#
_entry.id   AF-A0A3D0ETM8-F1
#
_cell.length_a   1.000
_cell.length_b   1.000
_cell.length_c   1.000
_cell.angle_alpha   90.00
_cell.angle_beta   90.00
_cell.angle_gamma   90.00
#
_symmetry.space_group_name_H-M   'P 1'
#
loop_
_entity.id
_entity.type
_entity.pdbx_description
1 polymer ?
#
loop_
_entity_poly.entity_id
_entity_poly.type
_entity_poly.pdbx_seq_one_letter_code
_entity_poly.pdbx_strand_id
1 'polypeptide(L)'
;GIHFEQFTDGRGYSLARLVRERFEFQGDLIAIGDILRDQLRDLERCGFNVFVMRPDQDVSESLKAFDEFDVSYQKVSSAYKIVSNPIKIGAD
;
A
#
# COMPACT_ATOMS: atom_id res chain seq x y z
N GLY A 1 -1.23 -10.71 -3.92
CA GLY A 1 -0.59 -9.51 -3.36
C GLY A 1 0.80 -9.36 -3.95
N ILE A 2 1.36 -8.16 -3.87
CA ILE A 2 2.74 -7.86 -4.25
C ILE A 2 3.54 -7.68 -2.96
N HIS A 3 4.69 -8.34 -2.89
CA HIS A 3 5.56 -8.33 -1.72
C HIS A 3 6.65 -7.27 -1.88
N PHE A 4 6.81 -6.44 -0.86
CA PHE A 4 7.89 -5.47 -0.71
C PHE A 4 8.87 -6.04 0.33
N GLU A 5 9.94 -6.68 -0.16
CA GLU A 5 10.95 -7.34 0.68
C GLU A 5 11.84 -6.32 1.41
N GLN A 6 12.05 -5.15 0.80
CA GLN A 6 12.82 -4.04 1.36
C GLN A 6 12.11 -2.73 1.02
N PHE A 7 12.24 -1.72 1.88
CA PHE A 7 11.65 -0.39 1.69
C PHE A 7 12.09 0.31 0.39
N THR A 8 13.19 -0.11 -0.24
CA THR A 8 13.70 0.43 -1.51
C THR A 8 13.17 -0.29 -2.75
N ASP A 9 12.30 -1.29 -2.61
CA ASP A 9 11.80 -2.06 -3.74
C ASP A 9 10.73 -1.30 -4.55
N GLY A 10 11.18 -0.59 -5.59
CA GLY A 10 10.31 0.16 -6.50
C GLY A 10 9.49 -0.70 -7.48
N ARG A 11 9.74 -2.02 -7.59
CA ARG A 11 9.09 -2.87 -8.62
C ARG A 11 7.59 -2.96 -8.43
N GLY A 12 7.12 -2.90 -7.18
CA GLY A 12 5.70 -2.99 -6.87
C GLY A 12 4.86 -1.86 -7.48
N TYR A 13 5.42 -0.66 -7.65
CA TYR A 13 4.74 0.47 -8.29
C TYR A 13 4.45 0.21 -9.77
N SER A 14 5.46 -0.24 -10.52
CA SER A 14 5.32 -0.56 -11.94
C SER A 14 4.39 -1.75 -12.17
N LEU A 15 4.48 -2.77 -11.31
CA LEU A 15 3.58 -3.92 -11.37
C LEU A 15 2.12 -3.52 -11.11
N ALA A 16 1.86 -2.66 -10.14
CA ALA A 16 0.51 -2.19 -9.83
C ALA A 16 -0.13 -1.45 -11.00
N ARG A 17 0.61 -0.52 -11.63
CA ARG A 17 0.14 0.16 -12.85
C ARG A 17 -0.13 -0.81 -13.98
N LEU A 18 0.77 -1.76 -14.23
CA LEU A 18 0.57 -2.77 -15.28
C LEU A 18 -0.72 -3.58 -15.03
N VAL A 19 -0.94 -4.01 -13.78
CA VAL A 19 -2.13 -4.78 -13.38
C VAL A 19 -3.42 -3.97 -13.54
N ARG A 20 -3.42 -2.69 -13.17
CA ARG A 20 -4.61 -1.82 -13.29
C ARG A 20 -4.88 -1.35 -14.72
N GLU A 21 -3.84 -0.90 -15.43
CA GLU A 21 -3.99 -0.25 -16.73
C GLU A 21 -4.04 -1.24 -17.89
N ARG A 22 -3.22 -2.30 -17.85
CA ARG A 22 -3.11 -3.23 -18.98
C ARG A 22 -3.97 -4.47 -18.81
N PHE A 23 -4.06 -4.97 -17.58
CA PHE A 23 -4.87 -6.15 -17.29
C PHE A 23 -6.26 -5.80 -16.75
N GLU A 24 -6.57 -4.50 -16.60
CA GLU A 24 -7.86 -3.98 -16.16
C GLU A 24 -8.39 -4.66 -14.89
N PHE A 25 -7.49 -5.12 -14.03
CA PHE A 25 -7.88 -5.86 -12.83
C PHE A 25 -8.65 -4.93 -11.88
N GLN A 26 -9.88 -5.30 -11.55
CA GLN A 26 -10.78 -4.53 -10.68
C GLN A 26 -10.79 -4.99 -9.22
N GLY A 27 -10.15 -6.12 -8.91
CA GLY A 27 -10.14 -6.66 -7.56
C GLY A 27 -9.19 -5.93 -6.60
N ASP A 28 -9.08 -6.48 -5.39
CA ASP A 28 -8.17 -5.96 -4.37
C ASP A 28 -6.71 -6.23 -4.75
N LEU A 29 -5.92 -5.15 -4.85
CA LEU A 29 -4.48 -5.22 -5.03
C LEU A 29 -3.82 -4.98 -3.66
N ILE A 30 -3.21 -6.04 -3.16
CA ILE A 30 -2.66 -6.11 -1.80
C ILE A 30 -1.16 -5.82 -1.82
N ALA A 31 -0.69 -4.80 -1.10
CA ALA A 31 0.73 -4.55 -0.81
C ALA A 31 1.09 -5.23 0.53
N ILE A 32 2.17 -6.00 0.56
CA ILE A 32 2.58 -6.79 1.74
C ILE A 32 4.05 -6.55 2.03
N GLY A 33 4.44 -6.23 3.26
CA GLY A 33 5.85 -6.22 3.69
C GLY A 33 6.30 -4.91 4.31
N ASP A 34 7.57 -4.55 4.06
CA ASP A 34 8.21 -3.37 4.64
C ASP A 34 7.79 -2.09 3.89
N ILE A 35 6.56 -1.66 4.17
CA ILE A 35 5.93 -0.49 3.55
C ILE A 35 6.03 0.66 4.53
N LEU A 36 6.70 1.74 4.13
CA LEU A 36 6.78 2.93 4.97
C LEU A 36 5.51 3.77 4.88
N ARG A 37 5.22 4.55 5.94
CA ARG A 37 4.03 5.40 6.05
C ARG A 37 3.93 6.41 4.89
N ASP A 38 5.05 7.01 4.53
CA ASP A 38 5.19 7.97 3.43
C ASP A 38 4.94 7.33 2.05
N GLN A 39 5.16 6.02 1.91
CA GLN A 39 4.92 5.28 0.67
C GLN A 39 3.45 4.90 0.43
N LEU A 40 2.62 4.86 1.47
CA LEU A 40 1.23 4.38 1.40
C LEU A 40 0.41 5.13 0.35
N ARG A 41 0.56 6.45 0.26
CA ARG A 41 -0.18 7.28 -0.69
C ARG A 41 0.27 7.06 -2.13
N ASP A 42 1.57 6.90 -2.36
CA ASP A 42 2.07 6.64 -3.71
C ASP A 42 1.69 5.25 -4.20
N LEU A 43 1.68 4.25 -3.31
CA LEU A 43 1.16 2.91 -3.60
C LEU A 43 -0.34 2.94 -3.89
N GLU A 44 -1.10 3.68 -3.10
CA GLU A 44 -2.54 3.89 -3.33
C GLU A 44 -2.83 4.48 -4.70
N ARG A 45 -2.10 5.52 -5.10
CA ARG A 45 -2.18 6.13 -6.44
C ARG A 45 -1.83 5.18 -7.57
N CYS A 46 -0.97 4.19 -7.31
CA CYS A 46 -0.66 3.14 -8.29
C CYS A 46 -1.74 2.04 -8.35
N GLY A 47 -2.72 2.09 -7.44
CA GLY A 47 -3.89 1.23 -7.44
C GLY A 47 -3.87 0.12 -6.39
N PHE A 48 -2.94 0.15 -5.43
CA PHE A 48 -3.06 -0.69 -4.22
C PHE A 48 -4.21 -0.22 -3.36
N ASN A 49 -4.99 -1.16 -2.82
CA ASN A 49 -6.12 -0.82 -1.94
C ASN A 49 -6.14 -1.58 -0.61
N VAL A 50 -5.28 -2.57 -0.45
CA VAL A 50 -5.10 -3.31 0.80
C VAL A 50 -3.63 -3.29 1.17
N PHE A 51 -3.31 -2.95 2.40
CA PHE A 51 -1.95 -2.84 2.91
C PHE A 51 -1.78 -3.78 4.08
N VAL A 52 -0.84 -4.71 3.98
CA VAL A 52 -0.49 -5.68 5.01
C VAL A 52 0.90 -5.31 5.54
N MET A 53 0.90 -4.51 6.60
CA MET A 53 2.10 -3.92 7.19
C MET A 53 2.73 -4.86 8.22
N ARG A 54 4.00 -4.62 8.59
CA ARG A 54 4.67 -5.40 9.63
C ARG A 54 3.99 -5.21 11.00
N PRO A 55 4.04 -6.21 11.89
CA PRO A 55 3.35 -6.16 13.18
C PRO A 55 3.86 -5.07 14.14
N ASP A 56 5.09 -4.58 13.93
CA ASP A 56 5.73 -3.53 14.72
C ASP A 56 5.40 -2.11 14.20
N GLN A 57 4.66 -1.99 13.10
CA GLN A 57 4.22 -0.70 12.56
C GLN A 57 2.89 -0.27 13.17
N ASP A 58 2.78 1.01 13.51
CA ASP A 58 1.54 1.57 14.04
C ASP A 58 0.53 1.79 12.91
N VAL A 59 -0.53 0.97 12.91
CA VAL A 59 -1.63 1.04 11.94
C VAL A 59 -2.40 2.36 12.06
N SER A 60 -2.57 2.90 13.28
CA SER A 60 -3.30 4.14 13.52
C SER A 60 -2.55 5.33 12.92
N GLU A 61 -1.23 5.38 13.10
CA GLU A 61 -0.40 6.42 12.47
C GLU A 61 -0.32 6.28 10.96
N SER A 62 -0.38 5.05 10.46
CA SER A 62 -0.40 4.75 9.03
C SER A 62 -1.68 5.21 8.34
N LEU A 63 -2.83 5.11 9.03
CA LEU A 63 -4.10 5.65 8.52
C LEU A 63 -4.04 7.16 8.29
N LYS A 64 -3.32 7.90 9.15
CA LYS A 64 -3.17 9.36 9.00
C LYS A 64 -2.44 9.75 7.70
N ALA A 65 -1.63 8.86 7.11
CA ALA A 65 -0.96 9.14 5.83
C ALA A 65 -1.95 9.44 4.69
N PHE A 66 -3.19 8.96 4.81
CA PHE A 66 -4.26 9.24 3.86
C PHE A 66 -4.98 10.57 4.13
N ASP A 67 -4.91 11.08 5.37
CA ASP A 67 -5.56 12.34 5.79
C ASP A 67 -4.65 13.57 5.63
N GLU A 68 -3.32 13.41 5.72
CA GLU A 68 -2.35 14.52 5.75
C GLU A 68 -2.28 15.37 4.47
N PHE A 69 -2.85 14.91 3.36
CA PHE A 69 -2.80 15.61 2.06
C PHE A 69 -4.19 15.85 1.43
N ASP A 70 -5.29 15.81 2.21
CA ASP A 70 -6.66 16.14 1.72
C ASP A 70 -6.88 17.65 1.44
N VAL A 71 -5.80 18.40 1.21
CA VAL A 71 -5.87 19.75 0.64
C VAL A 71 -5.61 19.62 -0.86
N SER A 72 -6.67 19.51 -1.65
CA SER A 72 -6.70 19.69 -3.12
C SER A 72 -6.12 18.58 -4.03
N TYR A 73 -6.81 17.46 -4.17
CA TYR A 73 -7.02 16.84 -5.48
C TYR A 73 -8.22 15.88 -5.44
N GLN A 74 -9.01 15.87 -6.51
CA GLN A 74 -10.34 15.28 -6.63
C GLN A 74 -10.53 13.88 -5.98
N LYS A 75 -11.61 13.74 -5.19
CA LYS A 75 -12.03 12.50 -4.54
C LYS A 75 -12.42 11.43 -5.56
N VAL A 76 -11.61 10.37 -5.63
CA VAL A 76 -12.08 9.04 -6.02
C VAL A 76 -12.34 8.28 -4.72
N SER A 77 -13.59 7.89 -4.49
CA SER A 77 -14.01 7.07 -3.35
C SER A 77 -13.52 5.63 -3.57
N SER A 78 -12.26 5.35 -3.29
CA SER A 78 -11.77 3.98 -3.13
C SER A 78 -11.67 3.68 -1.63
N ALA A 79 -12.27 2.58 -1.20
CA ALA A 79 -12.17 2.13 0.19
C ALA A 79 -10.82 1.41 0.36
N TYR A 80 -9.94 1.97 1.19
CA TYR A 80 -8.63 1.40 1.52
C TYR A 80 -8.69 0.63 2.84
N LYS A 81 -7.88 -0.42 2.97
CA LYS A 81 -7.76 -1.21 4.21
C LYS A 81 -6.30 -1.37 4.60
N ILE A 82 -5.95 -1.04 5.85
CA ILE A 82 -4.65 -1.36 6.43
C ILE A 82 -4.84 -2.48 7.46
N VAL A 83 -4.03 -3.52 7.38
CA VAL A 83 -4.05 -4.68 8.26
C VAL A 83 -2.63 -4.89 8.79
N SER A 84 -2.48 -5.07 10.09
CA SER A 84 -1.22 -5.55 10.68
C SER A 84 -1.06 -7.03 10.39
N ASN A 85 0.07 -7.44 9.81
CA ASN A 85 0.39 -8.85 9.62
C ASN A 85 0.73 -9.48 10.98
N PRO A 86 0.01 -10.51 11.46
CA PRO A 86 0.34 -11.18 12.72
C PRO A 86 1.66 -11.98 12.66
N ILE A 87 2.22 -12.19 11.47
CA ILE A 87 3.44 -12.97 11.26
C ILE A 87 4.62 -12.01 11.10
N LYS A 88 5.59 -12.07 12.04
CA LYS A 88 6.93 -11.50 11.83
C LYS A 88 7.58 -12.27 10.67
N ILE A 89 7.64 -11.65 9.49
CA ILE A 89 8.55 -12.11 8.44
C ILE A 89 9.94 -11.67 8.91
N GLY A 90 10.54 -12.49 9.75
CA GLY A 90 11.94 -12.34 10.13
C GLY A 90 12.78 -12.61 8.90
N ALA A 91 13.54 -11.61 8.47
CA ALA A 91 14.87 -11.87 7.94
C ALA A 91 15.81 -11.75 9.14
N ASP A 92 16.31 -12.89 9.58
CA ASP A 92 17.50 -13.06 10.39
C ASP A 92 18.72 -12.30 9.81
#